data_AF-A0A015KDF1-F1
#
_entry.id   AF-A0A015KDF1-F1
#
_cell.length_a   1.000
_cell.length_b   1.000
_cell.length_c   1.000
_cell.angle_alpha   90.00
_cell.angle_beta   90.00
_cell.angle_gamma   90.00
#
_symmetry.space_group_name_H-M   'P 1'
#
loop_
_entity.id
_entity.type
_entity.pdbx_description
1 polymer ?
#
loop_
_entity_poly.entity_id
_entity_poly.type
_entity_poly.pdbx_seq_one_letter_code
_entity_poly.pdbx_strand_id
1 'polypeptide(L)'
;MKIKTYFLPFLFITHTYCALIPNNRVIINSDSTQDFNLVEGITYKIVHLKSGLNLDSNSNNIHVSSSFNPYQYWSLRKANENEYNIVSAVSSMNLDGNGQETYASKPGDNSVSNPYQRWAIKKVNNDTYNIVHVNSESRNLDSNGQEVYISSYENNSENNIYQHWSFEPSNYKLNAVVMDFEYPPDLKQKLDRYKTRTNLLSGSLVINNPTNGTIEQTVDKTEKKSSSYTLKIRKSESFKVTKNIGVSFDIGRTIFGILGLHTGFQGGIKNEFNSTHEEEYKKSVKELVSYRIRQKVEAPPLTSIMVNSSVDKINIDIPFKAKIRVTGKADRLDEYGRIVPMTDVDANALRYYLQKEYYDAKVVAEEGNSLIITTNGNFKIDGYGFNALVEAIPIKNYPSNPPSPPNLPNPTDPSNPSNPDPNVPNSPNSPAYPNPPNYSDHNPFSEASVMFYFAIYLMMVFSIFALLTLFVYKLWTHFANRRDRVYLG
;
A
#
# COMPACT_ATOMS: atom_id res chain seq x y z
N MET A 1 50.66 -30.63 -16.71
CA MET A 1 49.28 -30.47 -17.22
C MET A 1 48.49 -29.68 -16.18
N LYS A 2 48.17 -28.40 -16.44
CA LYS A 2 47.50 -27.50 -15.48
C LYS A 2 45.99 -27.81 -15.47
N ILE A 3 45.49 -28.42 -14.39
CA ILE A 3 44.06 -28.60 -14.18
C ILE A 3 43.51 -27.28 -13.61
N LYS A 4 42.70 -26.58 -14.39
CA LYS A 4 41.90 -25.45 -13.92
C LYS A 4 40.70 -26.02 -13.16
N THR A 5 40.76 -25.96 -11.83
CA THR A 5 39.60 -26.26 -10.98
C THR A 5 38.65 -25.06 -11.02
N TYR A 6 37.57 -25.16 -11.78
CA TYR A 6 36.48 -24.21 -11.71
C TYR A 6 35.71 -24.46 -10.41
N PHE A 7 35.94 -23.61 -9.41
CA PHE A 7 35.16 -23.59 -8.18
C PHE A 7 33.80 -22.96 -8.53
N LEU A 8 32.83 -23.81 -8.88
CA LEU A 8 31.42 -23.40 -9.01
C LEU A 8 30.87 -23.32 -7.57
N PRO A 9 30.56 -22.13 -7.02
CA PRO A 9 29.86 -22.09 -5.75
C PRO A 9 28.44 -22.60 -6.02
N PHE A 10 28.18 -23.85 -5.65
CA PHE A 10 26.82 -24.31 -5.42
C PHE A 10 26.25 -23.46 -4.27
N LEU A 11 25.56 -22.37 -4.63
CA LEU A 11 24.58 -21.75 -3.78
C LEU A 11 23.46 -22.78 -3.59
N PHE A 12 23.66 -23.71 -2.65
CA PHE A 12 22.54 -24.34 -1.97
C PHE A 12 21.87 -23.24 -1.15
N ILE A 13 21.04 -22.44 -1.81
CA ILE A 13 19.90 -21.83 -1.13
C ILE A 13 19.09 -23.03 -0.68
N THR A 14 19.26 -23.43 0.58
CA THR A 14 18.32 -24.33 1.23
C THR A 14 16.95 -23.69 1.02
N HIS A 15 16.18 -24.24 0.08
CA HIS A 15 14.79 -23.87 -0.15
C HIS A 15 14.01 -24.30 1.09
N THR A 16 14.09 -23.50 2.15
CA THR A 16 13.08 -23.48 3.20
C THR A 16 11.90 -22.58 2.81
N TYR A 17 11.88 -22.09 1.57
CA TYR A 17 10.67 -21.59 0.94
C TYR A 17 9.82 -22.78 0.55
N CYS A 18 8.80 -23.08 1.35
CA CYS A 18 7.76 -24.03 0.96
C CYS A 18 7.20 -23.56 -0.40
N ALA A 19 7.29 -24.41 -1.43
CA ALA A 19 6.73 -24.08 -2.73
C ALA A 19 5.21 -23.91 -2.56
N LEU A 20 4.67 -22.77 -2.99
CA LEU A 20 3.24 -22.52 -2.96
C LEU A 20 2.54 -23.29 -4.07
N ILE A 21 1.32 -23.75 -3.82
CA ILE A 21 0.44 -24.20 -4.91
C ILE A 21 0.21 -22.99 -5.83
N PRO A 22 0.50 -23.10 -7.14
CA PRO A 22 0.31 -22.00 -8.09
C PRO A 22 -1.17 -21.64 -8.18
N ASN A 23 -1.53 -20.37 -8.45
CA ASN A 23 -2.94 -20.02 -8.68
C ASN A 23 -3.33 -20.26 -10.14
N ASN A 24 -3.01 -21.45 -10.64
CA ASN A 24 -3.43 -21.86 -11.97
C ASN A 24 -4.95 -21.88 -12.07
N ARG A 25 -5.46 -21.59 -13.26
CA ARG A 25 -6.88 -21.69 -13.56
C ARG A 25 -7.37 -23.13 -13.41
N VAL A 26 -8.48 -23.30 -12.71
CA VAL A 26 -9.19 -24.59 -12.63
C VAL A 26 -10.02 -24.77 -13.91
N ILE A 27 -9.85 -25.92 -14.54
CA ILE A 27 -10.53 -26.28 -15.79
C ILE A 27 -11.93 -26.81 -15.44
N ILE A 28 -12.94 -25.97 -15.66
CA ILE A 28 -14.36 -26.25 -15.35
C ILE A 28 -15.21 -26.58 -16.59
N ASN A 29 -14.67 -26.28 -17.78
CA ASN A 29 -15.19 -26.61 -19.10
C ASN A 29 -13.97 -26.71 -20.02
N SER A 30 -13.86 -27.79 -20.80
CA SER A 30 -12.75 -28.01 -21.74
C SER A 30 -12.66 -26.93 -22.82
N ASP A 31 -13.79 -26.30 -23.14
CA ASP A 31 -13.92 -25.49 -24.36
C ASP A 31 -13.84 -23.97 -24.10
N SER A 32 -13.84 -23.53 -22.83
CA SER A 32 -13.70 -22.11 -22.49
C SER A 32 -12.28 -21.82 -22.04
N THR A 33 -11.60 -20.90 -22.74
CA THR A 33 -10.25 -20.42 -22.38
C THR A 33 -10.28 -19.07 -21.64
N GLN A 34 -11.44 -18.45 -21.47
CA GLN A 34 -11.57 -17.06 -21.02
C GLN A 34 -12.13 -16.89 -19.59
N ASP A 35 -12.72 -17.95 -19.04
CA ASP A 35 -13.41 -17.90 -17.75
C ASP A 35 -12.46 -18.16 -16.57
N PHE A 36 -12.07 -17.12 -15.82
CA PHE A 36 -11.30 -17.21 -14.57
C PHE A 36 -12.17 -17.55 -13.35
N ASN A 37 -13.14 -18.46 -13.48
CA ASN A 37 -14.14 -18.61 -12.42
C ASN A 37 -13.65 -19.35 -11.16
N LEU A 38 -12.52 -20.06 -11.23
CA LEU A 38 -11.89 -20.75 -10.11
C LEU A 38 -10.36 -20.84 -10.34
N VAL A 39 -9.59 -20.80 -9.26
CA VAL A 39 -8.13 -20.88 -9.28
C VAL A 39 -7.61 -21.78 -8.16
N GLU A 40 -6.47 -22.40 -8.39
CA GLU A 40 -5.82 -23.28 -7.44
C GLU A 40 -5.16 -22.50 -6.29
N GLY A 41 -4.88 -23.18 -5.18
CA GLY A 41 -3.97 -22.70 -4.13
C GLY A 41 -4.43 -21.49 -3.30
N ILE A 42 -5.62 -20.93 -3.55
CA ILE A 42 -6.28 -19.97 -2.64
C ILE A 42 -7.34 -20.68 -1.79
N THR A 43 -7.81 -20.02 -0.74
CA THR A 43 -8.85 -20.57 0.13
C THR A 43 -10.26 -20.14 -0.27
N TYR A 44 -11.19 -21.07 -0.12
CA TYR A 44 -12.61 -20.95 -0.44
C TYR A 44 -13.46 -21.42 0.73
N LYS A 45 -14.65 -20.83 0.88
CA LYS A 45 -15.80 -21.54 1.42
C LYS A 45 -16.54 -22.21 0.26
N ILE A 46 -16.82 -23.49 0.40
CA ILE A 46 -17.62 -24.25 -0.58
C ILE A 46 -19.04 -24.32 -0.03
N VAL A 47 -19.98 -23.63 -0.68
CA VAL A 47 -21.34 -23.42 -0.15
C VAL A 47 -22.30 -24.34 -0.88
N HIS A 48 -23.07 -25.14 -0.14
CA HIS A 48 -24.15 -25.94 -0.68
C HIS A 48 -25.36 -25.03 -0.98
N LEU A 49 -25.69 -24.82 -2.26
CA LEU A 49 -26.64 -23.79 -2.67
C LEU A 49 -28.05 -24.01 -2.14
N LYS A 50 -28.51 -25.25 -2.03
CA LYS A 50 -29.85 -25.54 -1.53
C LYS A 50 -30.04 -25.17 -0.06
N SER A 51 -29.01 -25.39 0.76
CA SER A 51 -29.08 -25.15 2.21
C SER A 51 -28.48 -23.79 2.62
N GLY A 52 -27.60 -23.20 1.80
CA GLY A 52 -26.80 -22.04 2.16
C GLY A 52 -25.70 -22.32 3.20
N LEU A 53 -25.44 -23.59 3.52
CA LEU A 53 -24.45 -24.03 4.49
C LEU A 53 -23.12 -24.37 3.82
N ASN A 54 -22.02 -24.28 4.56
CA ASN A 54 -20.68 -24.53 4.03
C ASN A 54 -20.28 -25.99 4.22
N LEU A 55 -19.54 -26.54 3.26
CA LEU A 55 -18.82 -27.79 3.42
C LEU A 55 -17.87 -27.70 4.62
N ASP A 56 -18.00 -28.64 5.54
CA ASP A 56 -17.33 -28.63 6.83
C ASP A 56 -16.76 -30.02 7.13
N SER A 57 -15.72 -30.05 7.95
CA SER A 57 -15.07 -31.27 8.41
C SER A 57 -14.88 -31.25 9.92
N ASN A 58 -15.30 -32.32 10.60
CA ASN A 58 -15.03 -32.53 12.02
C ASN A 58 -13.92 -33.59 12.24
N SER A 59 -12.81 -33.43 11.53
CA SER A 59 -11.64 -34.35 11.48
C SER A 59 -11.84 -35.59 10.61
N ASN A 60 -12.95 -36.31 10.74
CA ASN A 60 -13.20 -37.53 9.93
C ASN A 60 -14.46 -37.44 9.06
N ASN A 61 -15.53 -36.79 9.53
CA ASN A 61 -16.77 -36.74 8.77
C ASN A 61 -16.88 -35.43 8.00
N ILE A 62 -17.52 -35.50 6.83
CA ILE A 62 -17.84 -34.36 6.00
C ILE A 62 -19.34 -34.10 6.09
N HIS A 63 -19.69 -32.84 6.31
CA HIS A 63 -21.07 -32.41 6.52
C HIS A 63 -21.21 -30.98 6.04
N VAL A 64 -22.44 -30.43 6.10
CA VAL A 64 -22.65 -29.00 5.88
C VAL A 64 -23.02 -28.30 7.18
N SER A 65 -22.51 -27.08 7.37
CA SER A 65 -22.67 -26.34 8.62
C SER A 65 -22.63 -24.83 8.42
N SER A 66 -23.35 -24.08 9.27
CA SER A 66 -23.27 -22.61 9.35
C SER A 66 -22.24 -22.13 10.38
N SER A 67 -21.57 -23.06 11.08
CA SER A 67 -20.64 -22.74 12.17
C SER A 67 -19.44 -21.96 11.65
N PHE A 68 -19.13 -20.81 12.27
CA PHE A 68 -17.91 -20.09 11.93
C PHE A 68 -16.70 -20.79 12.53
N ASN A 69 -16.09 -21.69 11.76
CA ASN A 69 -14.92 -22.44 12.19
C ASN A 69 -13.93 -22.60 11.01
N PRO A 70 -12.64 -22.89 11.30
CA PRO A 70 -11.63 -22.87 10.27
C PRO A 70 -11.65 -24.12 9.37
N TYR A 71 -12.36 -25.19 9.73
CA TYR A 71 -12.51 -26.40 8.91
C TYR A 71 -13.42 -26.21 7.70
N GLN A 72 -14.09 -25.06 7.59
CA GLN A 72 -14.91 -24.69 6.43
C GLN A 72 -14.10 -24.09 5.28
N TYR A 73 -12.79 -23.94 5.45
CA TYR A 73 -11.91 -23.39 4.43
C TYR A 73 -11.23 -24.52 3.65
N TRP A 74 -11.39 -24.47 2.34
CA TRP A 74 -10.91 -25.48 1.40
C TRP A 74 -10.11 -24.83 0.28
N SER A 75 -9.24 -25.60 -0.37
CA SER A 75 -8.47 -25.15 -1.53
C SER A 75 -8.48 -26.22 -2.61
N LEU A 76 -8.22 -25.80 -3.85
CA LEU A 76 -8.10 -26.69 -4.99
C LEU A 76 -6.62 -26.88 -5.32
N ARG A 77 -6.20 -28.14 -5.45
CA ARG A 77 -4.85 -28.52 -5.89
C ARG A 77 -4.96 -29.43 -7.09
N LYS A 78 -4.30 -29.10 -8.20
CA LYS A 78 -4.30 -29.96 -9.38
C LYS A 78 -3.71 -31.33 -9.07
N ALA A 79 -4.45 -32.37 -9.43
CA ALA A 79 -4.03 -33.76 -9.35
C ALA A 79 -3.71 -34.32 -10.74
N ASN A 80 -4.53 -33.99 -11.73
CA ASN A 80 -4.35 -34.33 -13.14
C ASN A 80 -4.92 -33.21 -14.03
N GLU A 81 -4.96 -33.36 -15.35
CA GLU A 81 -5.36 -32.30 -16.30
C GLU A 81 -6.59 -31.50 -15.87
N ASN A 82 -7.71 -32.18 -15.60
CA ASN A 82 -9.00 -31.62 -15.15
C ASN A 82 -9.49 -32.21 -13.81
N GLU A 83 -8.58 -32.83 -13.05
CA GLU A 83 -8.88 -33.50 -11.78
C GLU A 83 -8.13 -32.78 -10.65
N TYR A 84 -8.82 -32.55 -9.54
CA TYR A 84 -8.34 -31.74 -8.43
C TYR A 84 -8.54 -32.47 -7.12
N ASN A 85 -7.60 -32.30 -6.19
CA ASN A 85 -7.88 -32.54 -4.78
C ASN A 85 -8.58 -31.31 -4.21
N ILE A 86 -9.55 -31.53 -3.33
CA ILE A 86 -10.16 -30.50 -2.48
C ILE A 86 -9.51 -30.64 -1.10
N VAL A 87 -8.66 -29.70 -0.74
CA VAL A 87 -7.77 -29.78 0.43
C VAL A 87 -8.32 -28.91 1.56
N SER A 88 -8.52 -29.46 2.74
CA SER A 88 -8.88 -28.69 3.94
C SER A 88 -7.70 -27.80 4.33
N ALA A 89 -7.96 -26.52 4.50
CA ALA A 89 -6.93 -25.53 4.78
C ALA A 89 -6.34 -25.70 6.21
N VAL A 90 -7.09 -26.30 7.15
CA VAL A 90 -6.64 -26.48 8.53
C VAL A 90 -5.93 -27.80 8.75
N SER A 91 -6.53 -28.91 8.31
CA SER A 91 -5.98 -30.24 8.56
C SER A 91 -5.02 -30.69 7.47
N SER A 92 -4.96 -29.97 6.34
CA SER A 92 -4.25 -30.36 5.12
C SER A 92 -4.70 -31.72 4.56
N MET A 93 -5.86 -32.22 5.01
CA MET A 93 -6.48 -33.46 4.53
C MET A 93 -7.27 -33.20 3.26
N ASN A 94 -7.36 -34.21 2.40
CA ASN A 94 -8.16 -34.16 1.19
C ASN A 94 -9.60 -34.61 1.48
N LEU A 95 -10.56 -34.05 0.75
CA LEU A 95 -11.88 -34.65 0.60
C LEU A 95 -11.73 -35.97 -0.16
N ASP A 96 -12.18 -37.05 0.46
CA ASP A 96 -12.05 -38.42 -0.02
C ASP A 96 -13.45 -39.04 -0.15
N GLY A 97 -13.60 -39.99 -1.07
CA GLY A 97 -14.86 -40.64 -1.35
C GLY A 97 -14.68 -42.10 -1.79
N ASN A 98 -15.38 -43.02 -1.12
CA ASN A 98 -15.34 -44.45 -1.44
C ASN A 98 -16.41 -44.89 -2.46
N GLY A 99 -17.14 -43.94 -3.02
CA GLY A 99 -18.26 -44.16 -3.93
C GLY A 99 -19.64 -44.23 -3.30
N GLN A 100 -19.76 -44.09 -1.99
CA GLN A 100 -21.05 -43.86 -1.35
C GLN A 100 -20.92 -42.72 -0.35
N GLU A 101 -19.93 -42.81 0.52
CA GLU A 101 -19.68 -41.84 1.57
C GLU A 101 -18.58 -40.85 1.18
N THR A 102 -18.57 -39.71 1.84
CA THR A 102 -17.45 -38.77 1.80
C THR A 102 -16.90 -38.52 3.19
N TYR A 103 -15.58 -38.44 3.28
CA TYR A 103 -14.86 -38.28 4.54
C TYR A 103 -13.59 -37.45 4.30
N ALA A 104 -13.01 -36.93 5.39
CA ALA A 104 -11.66 -36.38 5.31
C ALA A 104 -10.65 -37.55 5.31
N SER A 105 -9.67 -37.49 4.43
CA SER A 105 -8.59 -38.48 4.38
C SER A 105 -7.80 -38.52 5.69
N LYS A 106 -7.11 -39.64 5.95
CA LYS A 106 -6.24 -39.76 7.12
C LYS A 106 -4.89 -39.06 6.88
N PRO A 107 -4.22 -38.62 7.95
CA PRO A 107 -2.85 -38.12 7.84
C PRO A 107 -1.94 -39.18 7.18
N GLY A 108 -1.28 -38.82 6.08
CA GLY A 108 -0.41 -39.72 5.31
C GLY A 108 -1.03 -40.32 4.05
N ASP A 109 -2.36 -40.32 3.93
CA ASP A 109 -3.07 -40.83 2.73
C ASP A 109 -3.30 -39.73 1.68
N ASN A 110 -2.87 -38.50 1.96
CA ASN A 110 -3.03 -37.35 1.07
C ASN A 110 -2.11 -37.50 -0.15
N SER A 111 -2.69 -37.79 -1.31
CA SER A 111 -1.91 -37.91 -2.54
C SER A 111 -2.68 -37.40 -3.74
N VAL A 112 -1.99 -36.62 -4.57
CA VAL A 112 -2.48 -36.25 -5.91
C VAL A 112 -2.71 -37.48 -6.79
N SER A 113 -2.01 -38.58 -6.54
CA SER A 113 -2.19 -39.82 -7.28
C SER A 113 -3.34 -40.70 -6.77
N ASN A 114 -3.90 -40.43 -5.57
CA ASN A 114 -4.97 -41.26 -5.03
C ASN A 114 -6.30 -41.01 -5.77
N PRO A 115 -6.87 -42.00 -6.49
CA PRO A 115 -8.08 -41.81 -7.29
C PRO A 115 -9.33 -41.50 -6.46
N TYR A 116 -9.39 -41.89 -5.18
CA TYR A 116 -10.51 -41.62 -4.28
C TYR A 116 -10.54 -40.16 -3.77
N GLN A 117 -9.50 -39.38 -4.07
CA GLN A 117 -9.37 -37.97 -3.68
C GLN A 117 -9.46 -37.03 -4.89
N ARG A 118 -9.87 -37.56 -6.05
CA ARG A 118 -9.91 -36.80 -7.31
C ARG A 118 -11.32 -36.38 -7.64
N TRP A 119 -11.45 -35.08 -7.83
CA TRP A 119 -12.71 -34.41 -8.11
C TRP A 119 -12.59 -33.60 -9.39
N ALA A 120 -13.57 -33.69 -10.27
CA ALA A 120 -13.73 -32.78 -11.40
C ALA A 120 -14.76 -31.71 -11.03
N ILE A 121 -14.48 -30.45 -11.33
CA ILE A 121 -15.41 -29.35 -11.09
C ILE A 121 -16.09 -29.02 -12.40
N LYS A 122 -17.41 -29.15 -12.47
CA LYS A 122 -18.19 -28.87 -13.68
C LYS A 122 -19.05 -27.63 -13.49
N LYS A 123 -18.94 -26.66 -14.40
CA LYS A 123 -19.79 -25.46 -14.36
C LYS A 123 -21.21 -25.80 -14.84
N VAL A 124 -22.21 -25.53 -14.02
CA VAL A 124 -23.63 -25.65 -14.40
C VAL A 124 -24.11 -24.35 -15.03
N ASN A 125 -23.93 -23.24 -14.32
CA ASN A 125 -24.18 -21.87 -14.79
C ASN A 125 -23.40 -20.90 -13.89
N ASN A 126 -23.23 -19.64 -14.29
CA ASN A 126 -22.64 -18.56 -13.47
C ASN A 126 -21.58 -19.02 -12.45
N ASP A 127 -21.90 -18.95 -11.16
CA ASP A 127 -21.07 -19.38 -10.01
C ASP A 127 -21.56 -20.68 -9.36
N THR A 128 -22.29 -21.49 -10.13
CA THR A 128 -22.87 -22.77 -9.71
C THR A 128 -22.10 -23.93 -10.35
N TYR A 129 -21.73 -24.89 -9.52
CA TYR A 129 -20.90 -26.02 -9.90
C TYR A 129 -21.47 -27.33 -9.39
N ASN A 130 -21.26 -28.40 -10.15
CA ASN A 130 -21.23 -29.75 -9.62
C ASN A 130 -19.79 -30.13 -9.28
N ILE A 131 -19.62 -30.87 -8.19
CA ILE A 131 -18.34 -31.45 -7.79
C ILE A 131 -18.45 -32.96 -8.04
N VAL A 132 -17.69 -33.48 -8.99
CA VAL A 132 -17.87 -34.83 -9.53
C VAL A 132 -16.76 -35.74 -9.03
N HIS A 133 -17.11 -36.86 -8.41
CA HIS A 133 -16.12 -37.84 -7.99
C HIS A 133 -15.65 -38.68 -9.19
N VAL A 134 -14.36 -38.61 -9.51
CA VAL A 134 -13.80 -39.22 -10.72
C VAL A 134 -13.91 -40.74 -10.68
N ASN A 135 -13.68 -41.35 -9.52
CA ASN A 135 -13.63 -42.81 -9.38
C ASN A 135 -15.00 -43.47 -9.09
N SER A 136 -16.10 -42.72 -9.15
CA SER A 136 -17.46 -43.22 -8.84
C SER A 136 -18.39 -43.14 -10.03
N GLU A 137 -17.90 -43.48 -11.22
CA GLU A 137 -18.67 -43.37 -12.47
C GLU A 137 -19.21 -41.95 -12.69
N SER A 138 -18.42 -40.94 -12.34
CA SER A 138 -18.78 -39.52 -12.46
C SER A 138 -20.05 -39.12 -11.67
N ARG A 139 -20.24 -39.67 -10.48
CA ARG A 139 -21.32 -39.27 -9.57
C ARG A 139 -21.00 -38.00 -8.78
N ASN A 140 -22.02 -37.19 -8.51
CA ASN A 140 -21.89 -35.88 -7.89
C ASN A 140 -21.76 -35.96 -6.36
N LEU A 141 -21.04 -34.99 -5.79
CA LEU A 141 -21.12 -34.63 -4.39
C LEU A 141 -22.50 -34.03 -4.11
N ASP A 142 -23.20 -34.61 -3.16
CA ASP A 142 -24.59 -34.33 -2.83
C ASP A 142 -24.72 -34.05 -1.33
N SER A 143 -25.73 -33.28 -0.94
CA SER A 143 -26.06 -33.05 0.45
C SER A 143 -27.57 -32.92 0.65
N ASN A 144 -28.07 -33.57 1.69
CA ASN A 144 -29.44 -33.41 2.15
C ASN A 144 -29.64 -32.18 3.06
N GLY A 145 -28.63 -31.32 3.21
CA GLY A 145 -28.65 -30.17 4.12
C GLY A 145 -28.10 -30.46 5.52
N GLN A 146 -27.63 -31.69 5.76
CA GLN A 146 -26.92 -32.06 6.99
C GLN A 146 -25.67 -32.87 6.64
N GLU A 147 -25.84 -34.00 5.96
CA GLU A 147 -24.75 -34.90 5.57
C GLU A 147 -24.28 -34.59 4.15
N VAL A 148 -23.07 -35.01 3.83
CA VAL A 148 -22.48 -34.90 2.49
C VAL A 148 -22.03 -36.29 2.04
N TYR A 149 -22.43 -36.69 0.85
CA TYR A 149 -22.22 -38.03 0.31
C TYR A 149 -22.08 -37.99 -1.21
N ILE A 150 -21.75 -39.14 -1.81
CA ILE A 150 -21.74 -39.30 -3.27
C ILE A 150 -23.14 -39.75 -3.67
N SER A 151 -23.76 -39.06 -4.63
CA SER A 151 -25.13 -39.34 -5.07
C SER A 151 -25.32 -40.80 -5.48
N SER A 152 -26.54 -41.33 -5.37
CA SER A 152 -26.89 -42.60 -6.01
C SER A 152 -26.95 -42.44 -7.53
N TYR A 153 -26.93 -43.56 -8.27
CA TYR A 153 -27.09 -43.53 -9.73
C TYR A 153 -28.40 -42.87 -10.17
N GLU A 154 -29.50 -43.16 -9.47
CA GLU A 154 -30.83 -42.66 -9.80
C GLU A 154 -30.97 -41.15 -9.56
N ASN A 155 -30.23 -40.60 -8.60
CA ASN A 155 -30.30 -39.20 -8.22
C ASN A 155 -29.15 -38.36 -8.79
N ASN A 156 -28.21 -38.95 -9.53
CA ASN A 156 -27.08 -38.25 -10.13
C ASN A 156 -27.54 -37.41 -11.34
N SER A 157 -27.63 -36.08 -11.18
CA SER A 157 -28.12 -35.21 -12.24
C SER A 157 -27.47 -33.83 -12.17
N GLU A 158 -27.03 -33.30 -13.31
CA GLU A 158 -26.48 -31.94 -13.42
C GLU A 158 -27.50 -30.85 -13.01
N ASN A 159 -28.80 -31.17 -13.06
CA ASN A 159 -29.88 -30.25 -12.71
C ASN A 159 -30.38 -30.42 -11.26
N ASN A 160 -29.85 -31.39 -10.50
CA ASN A 160 -30.26 -31.60 -9.13
C ASN A 160 -29.69 -30.51 -8.21
N ILE A 161 -30.57 -29.69 -7.65
CA ILE A 161 -30.20 -28.55 -6.80
C ILE A 161 -29.48 -28.96 -5.50
N TYR A 162 -29.63 -30.20 -5.04
CA TYR A 162 -28.90 -30.73 -3.87
C TYR A 162 -27.44 -31.10 -4.20
N GLN A 163 -27.06 -31.04 -5.48
CA GLN A 163 -25.71 -31.31 -5.98
C GLN A 163 -25.01 -30.02 -6.43
N HIS A 164 -25.63 -28.86 -6.19
CA HIS A 164 -25.13 -27.56 -6.62
C HIS A 164 -24.35 -26.87 -5.51
N TRP A 165 -23.14 -26.45 -5.86
CA TRP A 165 -22.18 -25.83 -4.96
C TRP A 165 -21.69 -24.49 -5.55
N SER A 166 -21.34 -23.54 -4.69
CA SER A 166 -20.57 -22.35 -5.07
C SER A 166 -19.26 -22.28 -4.32
N PHE A 167 -18.30 -21.55 -4.89
CA PHE A 167 -16.99 -21.30 -4.28
C PHE A 167 -16.86 -19.82 -3.97
N GLU A 168 -16.83 -19.48 -2.69
CA GLU A 168 -16.65 -18.11 -2.22
C GLU A 168 -15.20 -17.90 -1.76
N PRO A 169 -14.42 -17.00 -2.40
CA PRO A 169 -13.06 -16.75 -1.96
C PRO A 169 -13.03 -16.18 -0.55
N SER A 170 -12.06 -16.62 0.24
CA SER A 170 -11.89 -16.17 1.62
C SER A 170 -10.54 -15.51 1.87
N ASN A 171 -10.52 -14.63 2.89
CA ASN A 171 -9.33 -13.95 3.43
C ASN A 171 -8.34 -13.43 2.37
N TYR A 172 -8.81 -12.52 1.52
CA TYR A 172 -7.99 -11.84 0.52
C TYR A 172 -8.08 -10.32 0.65
N LYS A 173 -7.03 -9.64 0.20
CA LYS A 173 -6.95 -8.18 0.13
C LYS A 173 -6.25 -7.77 -1.15
N LEU A 174 -6.93 -6.98 -1.96
CA LEU A 174 -6.41 -6.33 -3.14
C LEU A 174 -5.93 -4.93 -2.79
N ASN A 175 -4.82 -4.53 -3.39
CA ASN A 175 -4.27 -3.19 -3.30
C ASN A 175 -4.10 -2.62 -4.71
N ALA A 176 -4.84 -1.54 -4.98
CA ALA A 176 -4.79 -0.79 -6.22
C ALA A 176 -4.06 0.54 -5.99
N VAL A 177 -2.92 0.72 -6.67
CA VAL A 177 -2.10 1.93 -6.54
C VAL A 177 -2.12 2.70 -7.85
N VAL A 178 -2.62 3.93 -7.83
CA VAL A 178 -2.53 4.86 -8.96
C VAL A 178 -1.12 5.42 -9.02
N MET A 179 -0.42 5.20 -10.13
CA MET A 179 0.97 5.56 -10.34
C MET A 179 1.23 5.87 -11.81
N ASP A 180 2.49 6.15 -12.17
CA ASP A 180 2.92 6.45 -13.54
C ASP A 180 2.11 7.59 -14.17
N PHE A 181 2.03 8.71 -13.46
CA PHE A 181 1.29 9.88 -13.90
C PHE A 181 1.93 10.54 -15.12
N GLU A 182 1.16 10.63 -16.19
CA GLU A 182 1.48 11.35 -17.42
C GLU A 182 0.68 12.65 -17.49
N TYR A 183 1.40 13.76 -17.64
CA TYR A 183 0.84 15.10 -17.74
C TYR A 183 0.96 15.64 -19.17
N PRO A 184 0.19 16.68 -19.55
CA PRO A 184 0.31 17.30 -20.86
C PRO A 184 1.76 17.72 -21.15
N PRO A 185 2.33 17.37 -22.32
CA PRO A 185 3.75 17.58 -22.61
C PRO A 185 4.12 19.07 -22.72
N ASP A 186 3.14 19.93 -23.01
CA ASP A 186 3.27 21.37 -23.12
C ASP A 186 3.06 22.12 -21.79
N LEU A 187 2.83 21.40 -20.68
CA LEU A 187 2.57 21.97 -19.35
C LEU A 187 3.63 23.00 -18.95
N LYS A 188 4.91 22.70 -19.16
CA LYS A 188 6.03 23.60 -18.82
C LYS A 188 6.00 24.89 -19.65
N GLN A 189 5.65 24.81 -20.94
CA GLN A 189 5.60 25.96 -21.85
C GLN A 189 4.41 26.89 -21.54
N LYS A 190 3.32 26.32 -20.99
CA LYS A 190 2.11 27.07 -20.61
C LYS A 190 2.10 27.51 -19.16
N LEU A 191 3.13 27.19 -18.37
CA LEU A 191 3.18 27.40 -16.92
C LEU A 191 2.95 28.87 -16.53
N ASP A 192 3.50 29.82 -17.29
CA ASP A 192 3.40 31.25 -16.98
C ASP A 192 1.95 31.76 -16.93
N ARG A 193 1.02 31.11 -17.64
CA ARG A 193 -0.41 31.46 -17.60
C ARG A 193 -1.08 31.14 -16.27
N TYR A 194 -0.50 30.23 -15.50
CA TYR A 194 -1.00 29.78 -14.19
C TYR A 194 -0.19 30.35 -13.03
N LYS A 195 0.85 31.12 -13.34
CA LYS A 195 1.76 31.73 -12.38
C LYS A 195 1.31 33.16 -12.10
N THR A 196 1.19 33.46 -10.82
CA THR A 196 0.94 34.82 -10.32
C THR A 196 2.02 35.19 -9.30
N ARG A 197 2.45 36.44 -9.29
CA ARG A 197 3.36 36.92 -8.24
C ARG A 197 2.53 37.35 -7.04
N THR A 198 2.83 36.85 -5.85
CA THR A 198 2.10 37.19 -4.63
C THR A 198 3.05 37.62 -3.51
N ASN A 199 2.55 38.43 -2.57
CA ASN A 199 3.35 38.91 -1.46
C ASN A 199 3.74 37.75 -0.52
N LEU A 200 5.04 37.63 -0.27
CA LEU A 200 5.60 36.64 0.63
C LEU A 200 5.52 37.13 2.08
N LEU A 201 5.77 38.42 2.33
CA LEU A 201 5.82 39.01 3.67
C LEU A 201 4.41 39.17 4.27
N SER A 202 4.31 38.85 5.54
CA SER A 202 3.22 39.32 6.41
C SER A 202 3.50 40.77 6.83
N GLY A 203 2.71 41.72 6.31
CA GLY A 203 2.84 43.16 6.61
C GLY A 203 3.84 43.91 5.72
N SER A 204 3.99 45.22 5.96
CA SER A 204 4.99 46.07 5.31
C SER A 204 6.27 46.14 6.15
N LEU A 205 7.43 46.04 5.51
CA LEU A 205 8.72 46.24 6.15
C LEU A 205 9.33 47.55 5.66
N VAL A 206 9.48 48.52 6.55
CA VAL A 206 10.04 49.84 6.23
C VAL A 206 11.23 50.11 7.14
N ILE A 207 12.35 50.46 6.52
CA ILE A 207 13.59 50.90 7.18
C ILE A 207 13.64 52.42 7.06
N ASN A 208 13.56 53.12 8.18
CA ASN A 208 13.61 54.59 8.22
C ASN A 208 15.03 55.05 8.58
N ASN A 209 15.64 55.89 7.75
CA ASN A 209 16.90 56.54 8.05
C ASN A 209 16.71 58.06 8.26
N PRO A 210 16.49 58.52 9.49
CA PRO A 210 16.38 59.95 9.80
C PRO A 210 17.74 60.66 9.92
N THR A 211 18.85 59.96 9.69
CA THR A 211 20.19 60.49 9.93
C THR A 211 20.84 61.02 8.65
N ASN A 212 21.92 61.80 8.82
CA ASN A 212 22.74 62.30 7.73
C ASN A 212 23.79 61.28 7.23
N GLY A 213 23.83 60.06 7.78
CA GLY A 213 24.71 58.96 7.35
C GLY A 213 23.93 57.82 6.71
N THR A 214 24.61 56.93 5.98
CA THR A 214 23.99 55.69 5.47
C THR A 214 23.84 54.70 6.64
N ILE A 215 22.64 54.11 6.79
CA ILE A 215 22.44 53.00 7.73
C ILE A 215 22.42 51.68 6.98
N GLU A 216 23.00 50.67 7.60
CA GLU A 216 22.96 49.31 7.12
C GLU A 216 22.09 48.48 8.07
N GLN A 217 21.11 47.78 7.51
CA GLN A 217 20.24 46.90 8.29
C GLN A 217 20.09 45.55 7.60
N THR A 218 20.16 44.47 8.39
CA THR A 218 19.86 43.12 7.90
C THR A 218 18.40 42.81 8.19
N VAL A 219 17.67 42.46 7.15
CA VAL A 219 16.36 41.82 7.23
C VAL A 219 16.59 40.31 7.29
N ASP A 220 16.20 39.65 8.38
CA ASP A 220 16.14 38.19 8.50
C ASP A 220 14.75 37.80 8.98
N LYS A 221 13.91 37.28 8.08
CA LYS A 221 12.52 36.90 8.37
C LYS A 221 12.22 35.52 7.82
N THR A 222 11.47 34.74 8.59
CA THR A 222 10.93 33.45 8.14
C THR A 222 9.43 33.55 7.94
N GLU A 223 8.96 33.24 6.74
CA GLU A 223 7.53 33.23 6.38
C GLU A 223 7.09 31.82 6.01
N LYS A 224 5.90 31.43 6.45
CA LYS A 224 5.31 30.12 6.11
C LYS A 224 4.10 30.31 5.20
N LYS A 225 4.02 29.53 4.14
CA LYS A 225 2.87 29.49 3.22
C LYS A 225 2.30 28.08 3.15
N SER A 226 0.98 27.98 2.95
CA SER A 226 0.27 26.71 2.90
C SER A 226 -0.01 26.34 1.44
N SER A 227 0.62 25.27 0.96
CA SER A 227 0.34 24.68 -0.35
C SER A 227 -0.69 23.55 -0.20
N SER A 228 -1.52 23.35 -1.22
CA SER A 228 -2.56 22.31 -1.25
C SER A 228 -2.55 21.58 -2.59
N TYR A 229 -2.63 20.25 -2.52
CA TYR A 229 -2.57 19.32 -3.65
C TYR A 229 -3.79 18.43 -3.59
N THR A 230 -4.61 18.40 -4.64
CA THR A 230 -5.86 17.62 -4.67
C THR A 230 -5.90 16.73 -5.89
N LEU A 231 -5.93 15.42 -5.65
CA LEU A 231 -6.11 14.42 -6.70
C LEU A 231 -7.60 14.08 -6.83
N LYS A 232 -8.09 13.99 -8.06
CA LYS A 232 -9.46 13.61 -8.41
C LYS A 232 -9.49 12.55 -9.49
N ILE A 233 -10.22 11.46 -9.27
CA ILE A 233 -10.44 10.37 -10.24
C ILE A 233 -11.90 9.96 -10.16
N ARG A 234 -12.59 9.80 -11.29
CA ARG A 234 -13.97 9.28 -11.29
C ARG A 234 -13.97 7.80 -10.90
N LYS A 235 -14.94 7.35 -10.11
CA LYS A 235 -15.04 5.93 -9.73
C LYS A 235 -15.24 5.01 -10.93
N SER A 236 -15.89 5.49 -11.98
CA SER A 236 -16.02 4.77 -13.26
C SER A 236 -14.68 4.56 -13.98
N GLU A 237 -13.66 5.36 -13.67
CA GLU A 237 -12.31 5.28 -14.24
C GLU A 237 -11.35 4.58 -13.26
N SER A 238 -11.85 4.00 -12.16
CA SER A 238 -11.05 3.41 -11.09
C SER A 238 -11.78 2.21 -10.45
N PHE A 239 -11.29 1.76 -9.30
CA PHE A 239 -11.90 0.70 -8.51
C PHE A 239 -12.78 1.27 -7.41
N LYS A 240 -13.94 0.64 -7.19
CA LYS A 240 -14.71 0.90 -5.98
C LYS A 240 -13.93 0.33 -4.77
N VAL A 241 -13.55 1.19 -3.84
CA VAL A 241 -13.04 0.81 -2.52
C VAL A 241 -14.09 -0.04 -1.82
N THR A 242 -13.71 -1.28 -1.49
CA THR A 242 -14.53 -2.23 -0.74
C THR A 242 -13.76 -2.69 0.50
N LYS A 243 -14.35 -3.59 1.29
CA LYS A 243 -13.62 -4.23 2.40
C LYS A 243 -12.38 -5.00 1.92
N ASN A 244 -12.38 -5.47 0.67
CA ASN A 244 -11.32 -6.28 0.09
C ASN A 244 -10.41 -5.47 -0.85
N ILE A 245 -10.85 -4.32 -1.37
CA ILE A 245 -10.06 -3.48 -2.29
C ILE A 245 -9.68 -2.15 -1.61
N GLY A 246 -8.38 -1.99 -1.33
CA GLY A 246 -7.79 -0.69 -0.98
C GLY A 246 -7.35 0.07 -2.23
N VAL A 247 -7.60 1.38 -2.28
CA VAL A 247 -7.15 2.24 -3.39
C VAL A 247 -6.29 3.38 -2.84
N SER A 248 -5.08 3.49 -3.37
CA SER A 248 -4.08 4.50 -2.99
C SER A 248 -3.48 5.15 -4.23
N PHE A 249 -2.66 6.18 -4.04
CA PHE A 249 -1.92 6.82 -5.12
C PHE A 249 -0.51 7.20 -4.70
N ASP A 250 0.40 7.24 -5.69
CA ASP A 250 1.80 7.63 -5.55
C ASP A 250 2.17 8.63 -6.66
N ILE A 251 2.05 9.93 -6.35
CA ILE A 251 2.41 11.00 -7.27
C ILE A 251 3.90 11.29 -7.10
N GLY A 252 4.71 10.97 -8.12
CA GLY A 252 6.15 11.22 -8.09
C GLY A 252 6.53 12.71 -8.07
N ARG A 253 7.75 13.01 -7.59
CA ARG A 253 8.28 14.39 -7.46
C ARG A 253 8.42 15.20 -8.75
N THR A 254 8.41 14.54 -9.92
CA THR A 254 8.69 15.18 -11.22
C THR A 254 7.78 16.36 -11.50
N ILE A 255 6.49 16.24 -11.16
CA ILE A 255 5.51 17.31 -11.38
C ILE A 255 5.86 18.59 -10.60
N PHE A 256 6.40 18.48 -9.38
CA PHE A 256 6.80 19.64 -8.59
C PHE A 256 7.99 20.36 -9.21
N GLY A 257 8.93 19.62 -9.81
CA GLY A 257 10.04 20.18 -10.57
C GLY A 257 9.60 20.87 -11.86
N ILE A 258 8.66 20.28 -12.60
CA ILE A 258 8.09 20.88 -13.83
C ILE A 258 7.41 22.22 -13.53
N LEU A 259 6.63 22.26 -12.45
CA LEU A 259 5.91 23.46 -12.02
C LEU A 259 6.80 24.45 -11.26
N GLY A 260 7.94 23.99 -10.76
CA GLY A 260 8.84 24.78 -9.95
C GLY A 260 8.29 25.17 -8.58
N LEU A 261 7.65 24.21 -7.92
CA LEU A 261 7.07 24.35 -6.60
C LEU A 261 8.13 24.15 -5.51
N HIS A 262 8.05 24.95 -4.46
CA HIS A 262 8.76 24.68 -3.22
C HIS A 262 7.97 23.62 -2.46
N THR A 263 8.60 22.49 -2.15
CA THR A 263 7.99 21.40 -1.39
C THR A 263 9.05 20.64 -0.61
N GLY A 264 8.67 20.09 0.55
CA GLY A 264 9.46 19.17 1.36
C GLY A 264 9.23 17.70 1.02
N PHE A 265 8.36 17.37 0.06
CA PHE A 265 8.12 16.00 -0.40
C PHE A 265 9.37 15.41 -1.07
N GLN A 266 10.10 14.53 -0.37
CA GLN A 266 11.33 13.93 -0.92
C GLN A 266 11.08 12.95 -2.07
N GLY A 267 10.00 12.16 -2.00
CA GLY A 267 9.64 11.15 -3.00
C GLY A 267 8.44 11.52 -3.86
N GLY A 268 7.62 12.48 -3.43
CA GLY A 268 6.28 12.66 -3.99
C GLY A 268 5.20 12.72 -2.92
N ILE A 269 3.94 12.58 -3.34
CA ILE A 269 2.78 12.46 -2.45
C ILE A 269 2.23 11.05 -2.53
N LYS A 270 2.22 10.35 -1.39
CA LYS A 270 1.54 9.06 -1.23
C LYS A 270 0.35 9.21 -0.29
N ASN A 271 -0.80 8.67 -0.67
CA ASN A 271 -1.98 8.66 0.21
C ASN A 271 -3.03 7.63 -0.22
N GLU A 272 -4.02 7.42 0.64
CA GLU A 272 -5.15 6.53 0.42
C GLU A 272 -6.45 7.30 0.22
N PHE A 273 -7.35 6.74 -0.59
CA PHE A 273 -8.71 7.24 -0.77
C PHE A 273 -9.64 6.62 0.28
N ASN A 274 -10.31 7.47 1.06
CA ASN A 274 -11.19 7.04 2.14
C ASN A 274 -12.69 7.20 1.82
N SER A 275 -13.04 7.87 0.71
CA SER A 275 -14.44 8.22 0.39
C SER A 275 -15.14 7.09 -0.37
N THR A 276 -16.15 6.48 0.26
CA THR A 276 -16.95 5.39 -0.33
C THR A 276 -18.25 5.84 -0.98
N HIS A 277 -18.76 7.04 -0.68
CA HIS A 277 -20.12 7.47 -1.03
C HIS A 277 -20.23 8.39 -2.27
N GLU A 278 -19.17 9.11 -2.63
CA GLU A 278 -19.20 10.05 -3.77
C GLU A 278 -18.99 9.36 -5.12
N GLU A 279 -19.32 10.00 -6.25
CA GLU A 279 -19.01 9.44 -7.59
C GLU A 279 -17.53 9.60 -7.98
N GLU A 280 -16.78 10.42 -7.24
CA GLU A 280 -15.37 10.70 -7.45
C GLU A 280 -14.54 10.34 -6.22
N TYR A 281 -13.35 9.79 -6.46
CA TYR A 281 -12.29 9.78 -5.48
C TYR A 281 -11.60 11.12 -5.44
N LYS A 282 -11.69 11.80 -4.29
CA LYS A 282 -11.03 13.08 -4.04
C LYS A 282 -10.19 13.00 -2.78
N LYS A 283 -8.92 13.37 -2.90
CA LYS A 283 -8.02 13.50 -1.73
C LYS A 283 -7.20 14.76 -1.83
N SER A 284 -7.21 15.53 -0.74
CA SER A 284 -6.40 16.75 -0.59
C SER A 284 -5.29 16.55 0.44
N VAL A 285 -4.08 16.96 0.10
CA VAL A 285 -2.91 16.99 0.97
C VAL A 285 -2.46 18.44 1.09
N LYS A 286 -2.20 18.90 2.32
CA LYS A 286 -1.69 20.25 2.60
C LYS A 286 -0.26 20.16 3.11
N GLU A 287 0.56 21.13 2.73
CA GLU A 287 1.94 21.26 3.18
C GLU A 287 2.20 22.71 3.60
N LEU A 288 2.99 22.89 4.66
CA LEU A 288 3.52 24.20 5.04
C LEU A 288 4.96 24.32 4.54
N VAL A 289 5.18 25.28 3.64
CA VAL A 289 6.51 25.59 3.08
C VAL A 289 7.06 26.84 3.75
N SER A 290 8.36 26.82 4.06
CA SER A 290 9.02 27.88 4.84
C SER A 290 10.03 28.62 3.99
N TYR A 291 9.94 29.94 3.95
CA TYR A 291 10.85 30.82 3.25
C TYR A 291 11.65 31.63 4.26
N ARG A 292 12.97 31.51 4.24
CA ARG A 292 13.86 32.39 5.00
C ARG A 292 14.40 33.47 4.09
N ILE A 293 13.98 34.71 4.34
CA ILE A 293 14.42 35.90 3.63
C ILE A 293 15.54 36.52 4.45
N ARG A 294 16.75 36.55 3.90
CA ARG A 294 17.89 37.22 4.52
C ARG A 294 18.52 38.19 3.53
N GLN A 295 18.33 39.49 3.75
CA GLN A 295 18.82 40.54 2.87
C GLN A 295 19.45 41.67 3.69
N LYS A 296 20.64 42.10 3.29
CA LYS A 296 21.27 43.32 3.79
C LYS A 296 20.82 44.50 2.93
N VAL A 297 20.36 45.56 3.57
CA VAL A 297 19.81 46.75 2.93
C VAL A 297 20.55 47.98 3.46
N GLU A 298 20.98 48.84 2.53
CA GLU A 298 21.61 50.12 2.83
C GLU A 298 20.61 51.23 2.55
N ALA A 299 20.25 52.00 3.58
CA ALA A 299 19.37 53.15 3.45
C ALA A 299 20.19 54.44 3.43
N PRO A 300 20.20 55.19 2.30
CA PRO A 300 20.89 56.47 2.22
C PRO A 300 20.41 57.50 3.26
N PRO A 301 21.21 58.54 3.53
CA PRO A 301 20.83 59.63 4.44
C PRO A 301 19.45 60.20 4.15
N LEU A 302 18.67 60.45 5.20
CA LEU A 302 17.35 61.11 5.14
C LEU A 302 16.31 60.41 4.24
N THR A 303 16.48 59.11 3.97
CA THR A 303 15.55 58.31 3.17
C THR A 303 14.88 57.21 3.98
N SER A 304 13.77 56.69 3.45
CA SER A 304 13.16 55.45 3.96
C SER A 304 13.17 54.40 2.85
N ILE A 305 13.34 53.13 3.19
CA ILE A 305 13.31 52.02 2.23
C ILE A 305 12.18 51.08 2.61
N MET A 306 11.31 50.78 1.65
CA MET A 306 10.37 49.68 1.73
C MET A 306 11.02 48.41 1.23
N VAL A 307 11.02 47.35 2.04
CA VAL A 307 11.46 46.02 1.62
C VAL A 307 10.22 45.20 1.29
N ASN A 308 10.05 44.91 0.01
CA ASN A 308 9.01 44.01 -0.48
C ASN A 308 9.63 42.66 -0.78
N SER A 309 8.89 41.58 -0.51
CA SER A 309 9.24 40.27 -1.03
C SER A 309 8.03 39.60 -1.64
N SER A 310 8.23 39.01 -2.79
CA SER A 310 7.18 38.33 -3.54
C SER A 310 7.66 36.98 -4.03
N VAL A 311 6.73 36.03 -4.12
CA VAL A 311 6.99 34.66 -4.55
C VAL A 311 6.01 34.28 -5.64
N ASP A 312 6.42 33.38 -6.52
CA ASP A 312 5.52 32.78 -7.49
C ASP A 312 4.45 31.93 -6.77
N LYS A 313 3.19 32.09 -7.16
CA LYS A 313 2.07 31.25 -6.75
C LYS A 313 1.46 30.62 -7.99
N ILE A 314 1.30 29.30 -7.95
CA ILE A 314 0.80 28.49 -9.05
C ILE A 314 -0.55 27.92 -8.64
N ASN A 315 -1.58 28.23 -9.43
CA ASN A 315 -2.91 27.68 -9.26
C ASN A 315 -3.35 27.06 -10.59
N ILE A 316 -3.41 25.73 -10.62
CA ILE A 316 -3.65 24.97 -11.84
C ILE A 316 -4.45 23.70 -11.55
N ASP A 317 -5.27 23.32 -12.51
CA ASP A 317 -5.97 22.02 -12.53
C ASP A 317 -5.48 21.24 -13.75
N ILE A 318 -4.68 20.20 -13.52
CA ILE A 318 -3.93 19.50 -14.56
C ILE A 318 -4.62 18.16 -14.86
N PRO A 319 -5.15 17.93 -16.07
CA PRO A 319 -5.62 16.60 -16.44
C PRO A 319 -4.41 15.66 -16.53
N PHE A 320 -4.58 14.38 -16.18
CA PHE A 320 -3.53 13.37 -16.30
C PHE A 320 -4.09 12.05 -16.85
N LYS A 321 -3.19 11.26 -17.43
CA LYS A 321 -3.35 9.82 -17.59
C LYS A 321 -2.46 9.12 -16.57
N ALA A 322 -2.87 7.96 -16.08
CA ALA A 322 -2.09 7.20 -15.11
C ALA A 322 -2.36 5.70 -15.27
N LYS A 323 -1.56 4.89 -14.58
CA LYS A 323 -1.78 3.46 -14.46
C LYS A 323 -2.25 3.13 -13.03
N ILE A 324 -3.15 2.17 -12.91
CA ILE A 324 -3.48 1.53 -11.65
C ILE A 324 -2.80 0.17 -11.65
N ARG A 325 -1.86 -0.02 -10.73
CA ARG A 325 -1.24 -1.32 -10.46
C ARG A 325 -2.03 -2.03 -9.37
N VAL A 326 -2.58 -3.18 -9.72
CA VAL A 326 -3.29 -4.07 -8.79
C VAL A 326 -2.37 -5.20 -8.36
N THR A 327 -2.25 -5.34 -7.05
CA THR A 327 -1.58 -6.46 -6.38
C THR A 327 -2.58 -7.07 -5.39
N GLY A 328 -2.27 -8.26 -4.88
CA GLY A 328 -3.17 -8.93 -3.97
C GLY A 328 -2.43 -9.88 -3.06
N LYS A 329 -3.01 -10.07 -1.88
CA LYS A 329 -2.58 -11.04 -0.89
C LYS A 329 -3.78 -11.87 -0.47
N ALA A 330 -3.56 -13.15 -0.22
CA ALA A 330 -4.57 -14.04 0.31
C ALA A 330 -3.93 -15.13 1.16
N ASP A 331 -4.75 -15.84 1.92
CA ASP A 331 -4.33 -17.14 2.43
C ASP A 331 -4.11 -18.10 1.25
N ARG A 332 -2.88 -18.59 1.15
CA ARG A 332 -2.47 -19.54 0.11
C ARG A 332 -2.08 -20.86 0.74
N LEU A 333 -2.16 -21.95 0.00
CA LEU A 333 -1.64 -23.23 0.45
C LEU A 333 -0.24 -23.48 -0.12
N ASP A 334 0.63 -24.03 0.71
CA ASP A 334 1.86 -24.66 0.24
C ASP A 334 1.61 -26.04 -0.40
N GLU A 335 2.62 -26.63 -1.01
CA GLU A 335 2.54 -27.95 -1.66
C GLU A 335 2.04 -29.07 -0.73
N TYR A 336 2.24 -28.92 0.59
CA TYR A 336 1.80 -29.85 1.63
C TYR A 336 0.35 -29.58 2.08
N GLY A 337 -0.31 -28.55 1.54
CA GLY A 337 -1.66 -28.17 1.87
C GLY A 337 -1.79 -27.34 3.15
N ARG A 338 -0.70 -26.73 3.62
CA ARG A 338 -0.70 -25.86 4.82
C ARG A 338 -0.92 -24.41 4.42
N ILE A 339 -1.69 -23.67 5.21
CA ILE A 339 -1.91 -22.24 4.98
C ILE A 339 -0.61 -21.45 5.20
N VAL A 340 -0.26 -20.63 4.22
CA VAL A 340 0.68 -19.52 4.30
C VAL A 340 -0.16 -18.23 4.23
N PRO A 341 -0.38 -17.56 5.37
CA PRO A 341 -1.37 -16.49 5.46
C PRO A 341 -0.93 -15.24 4.70
N MET A 342 -1.89 -14.50 4.14
CA MET A 342 -1.70 -13.17 3.53
C MET A 342 -0.46 -13.06 2.62
N THR A 343 -0.26 -14.08 1.79
CA THR A 343 0.87 -14.19 0.86
C THR A 343 0.49 -13.65 -0.52
N ASP A 344 1.46 -13.10 -1.25
CA ASP A 344 1.23 -12.55 -2.58
C ASP A 344 0.61 -13.60 -3.51
N VAL A 345 -0.41 -13.19 -4.26
CA VAL A 345 -1.07 -14.01 -5.27
C VAL A 345 -0.58 -13.65 -6.67
N ASP A 346 -0.74 -14.56 -7.61
CA ASP A 346 -0.40 -14.30 -9.01
C ASP A 346 -1.55 -13.65 -9.80
N ALA A 347 -1.29 -13.34 -11.07
CA ALA A 347 -2.22 -12.63 -11.94
C ALA A 347 -3.57 -13.35 -12.12
N ASN A 348 -3.62 -14.69 -12.10
CA ASN A 348 -4.86 -15.44 -12.27
C ASN A 348 -5.78 -15.28 -11.06
N ALA A 349 -5.21 -15.36 -9.84
CA ALA A 349 -5.96 -15.08 -8.63
C ALA A 349 -6.45 -13.62 -8.58
N LEU A 350 -5.63 -12.66 -9.03
CA LEU A 350 -6.07 -11.27 -9.16
C LEU A 350 -7.27 -11.13 -10.10
N ARG A 351 -7.23 -11.78 -11.29
CA ARG A 351 -8.35 -11.78 -12.23
C ARG A 351 -9.62 -12.36 -11.61
N TYR A 352 -9.48 -13.48 -10.89
CA TYR A 352 -10.59 -14.10 -10.17
C TYR A 352 -11.21 -13.17 -9.11
N TYR A 353 -10.39 -12.58 -8.24
CA TYR A 353 -10.90 -11.67 -7.21
C TYR A 353 -11.54 -10.41 -7.79
N LEU A 354 -10.98 -9.84 -8.87
CA LEU A 354 -11.57 -8.69 -9.55
C LEU A 354 -12.93 -9.00 -10.16
N GLN A 355 -13.11 -10.19 -10.75
CA GLN A 355 -14.42 -10.64 -11.24
C GLN A 355 -15.44 -10.72 -10.09
N LYS A 356 -15.03 -11.22 -8.92
CA LYS A 356 -15.89 -11.31 -7.73
C LYS A 356 -16.24 -9.96 -7.12
N GLU A 357 -15.41 -8.96 -7.33
CA GLU A 357 -15.67 -7.57 -6.96
C GLU A 357 -16.38 -6.80 -8.10
N TYR A 358 -16.96 -7.51 -9.09
CA TYR A 358 -17.74 -7.00 -10.22
C TYR A 358 -16.99 -5.99 -11.10
N TYR A 359 -15.68 -6.17 -11.23
CA TYR A 359 -14.85 -5.31 -12.07
C TYR A 359 -14.71 -5.90 -13.48
N ASP A 360 -15.41 -5.31 -14.43
CA ASP A 360 -15.32 -5.65 -15.86
C ASP A 360 -14.42 -4.64 -16.59
N ALA A 361 -13.10 -4.77 -16.45
CA ALA A 361 -12.17 -3.95 -17.23
C ALA A 361 -11.84 -4.59 -18.57
N LYS A 362 -12.12 -3.83 -19.63
CA LYS A 362 -11.79 -4.18 -21.02
C LYS A 362 -10.30 -4.10 -21.36
N VAL A 363 -9.44 -3.56 -20.48
CA VAL A 363 -7.99 -3.45 -20.73
C VAL A 363 -7.22 -3.73 -19.45
N VAL A 364 -6.75 -4.97 -19.31
CA VAL A 364 -5.87 -5.40 -18.22
C VAL A 364 -4.59 -5.94 -18.83
N ALA A 365 -3.50 -5.18 -18.77
CA ALA A 365 -2.18 -5.68 -19.10
C ALA A 365 -1.60 -6.43 -17.88
N GLU A 366 -0.84 -7.48 -18.13
CA GLU A 366 -0.18 -8.26 -17.09
C GLU A 366 1.29 -7.88 -17.02
N GLU A 367 1.76 -7.49 -15.83
CA GLU A 367 3.16 -7.16 -15.56
C GLU A 367 3.63 -8.00 -14.37
N GLY A 368 4.13 -9.22 -14.64
CA GLY A 368 4.48 -10.18 -13.59
C GLY A 368 3.26 -10.58 -12.76
N ASN A 369 3.36 -10.53 -11.44
CA ASN A 369 2.25 -10.84 -10.50
C ASN A 369 1.32 -9.63 -10.27
N SER A 370 1.17 -8.75 -11.25
CA SER A 370 0.36 -7.55 -11.13
C SER A 370 -0.49 -7.34 -12.37
N LEU A 371 -1.65 -6.74 -12.16
CA LEU A 371 -2.55 -6.31 -13.22
C LEU A 371 -2.47 -4.80 -13.36
N ILE A 372 -2.34 -4.32 -14.59
CA ILE A 372 -2.21 -2.89 -14.93
C ILE A 372 -3.43 -2.44 -15.72
N ILE A 373 -4.04 -1.37 -15.24
CA ILE A 373 -5.20 -0.72 -15.88
C ILE A 373 -4.90 0.75 -16.10
N THR A 374 -5.41 1.33 -17.17
CA THR A 374 -5.30 2.77 -17.43
C THR A 374 -6.41 3.54 -16.72
N THR A 375 -6.09 4.69 -16.15
CA THR A 375 -7.04 5.61 -15.52
C THR A 375 -6.74 7.06 -15.92
N ASN A 376 -7.72 7.93 -15.73
CA ASN A 376 -7.63 9.35 -16.02
C ASN A 376 -8.20 10.18 -14.87
N GLY A 377 -7.71 11.40 -14.72
CA GLY A 377 -8.22 12.29 -13.69
C GLY A 377 -7.62 13.69 -13.75
N ASN A 378 -7.78 14.41 -12.64
CA ASN A 378 -7.36 15.78 -12.49
C ASN A 378 -6.51 15.95 -11.23
N PHE A 379 -5.39 16.64 -11.35
CA PHE A 379 -4.53 17.02 -10.24
C PHE A 379 -4.53 18.54 -10.07
N LYS A 380 -5.27 19.01 -9.06
CA LYS A 380 -5.37 20.41 -8.72
C LYS A 380 -4.29 20.82 -7.73
N ILE A 381 -3.59 21.89 -8.04
CA ILE A 381 -2.49 22.41 -7.23
C ILE A 381 -2.76 23.88 -6.94
N ASP A 382 -2.65 24.25 -5.67
CA ASP A 382 -2.51 25.61 -5.20
C ASP A 382 -1.22 25.67 -4.38
N GLY A 383 -0.13 26.10 -5.00
CA GLY A 383 1.21 25.94 -4.44
C GLY A 383 2.12 27.14 -4.66
N TYR A 384 3.10 27.28 -3.80
CA TYR A 384 4.09 28.36 -3.85
C TYR A 384 5.40 27.87 -4.47
N GLY A 385 6.01 28.71 -5.31
CA GLY A 385 7.23 28.40 -6.05
C GLY A 385 8.51 28.58 -5.23
N PHE A 386 9.63 28.11 -5.77
CA PHE A 386 10.95 28.31 -5.14
C PHE A 386 11.52 29.73 -5.31
N ASN A 387 11.13 30.43 -6.38
CA ASN A 387 11.64 31.76 -6.69
C ASN A 387 10.96 32.85 -5.85
N ALA A 388 11.66 33.32 -4.82
CA ALA A 388 11.34 34.58 -4.14
C ALA A 388 12.17 35.72 -4.74
N LEU A 389 11.57 36.90 -4.84
CA LEU A 389 12.23 38.17 -5.18
C LEU A 389 12.13 39.06 -3.96
N VAL A 390 13.20 39.78 -3.67
CA VAL A 390 13.27 40.78 -2.61
C VAL A 390 13.69 42.08 -3.27
N GLU A 391 12.91 43.13 -3.05
CA GLU A 391 13.12 44.45 -3.62
C GLU A 391 13.19 45.47 -2.50
N ALA A 392 14.20 46.34 -2.55
CA ALA A 392 14.35 47.50 -1.69
C ALA A 392 13.97 48.74 -2.49
N ILE A 393 12.84 49.36 -2.15
CA ILE A 393 12.27 50.48 -2.89
C ILE A 393 12.41 51.75 -2.03
N PRO A 394 13.14 52.77 -2.48
CA PRO A 394 13.20 54.06 -1.78
C PRO A 394 11.82 54.72 -1.71
N ILE A 395 11.46 55.18 -0.52
CA ILE A 395 10.32 56.04 -0.26
C ILE A 395 10.87 57.47 -0.21
N LYS A 396 10.36 58.36 -1.07
CA LYS A 396 10.68 59.78 -1.00
C LYS A 396 10.07 60.35 0.28
N ASN A 397 10.91 60.69 1.24
CA ASN A 397 10.50 61.50 2.38
C ASN A 397 10.36 62.94 1.88
N TYR A 398 9.12 63.42 1.71
CA TYR A 398 8.91 64.86 1.69
C TYR A 398 9.22 65.37 3.10
N PRO A 399 10.15 66.33 3.28
CA PRO A 399 10.41 66.87 4.60
C PRO A 399 9.10 67.51 5.09
N SER A 400 8.47 66.86 6.06
CA SER A 400 7.46 67.51 6.89
C SER A 400 8.15 68.70 7.56
N ASN A 401 7.56 69.89 7.41
CA ASN A 401 8.04 71.15 7.99
C ASN A 401 8.56 70.95 9.43
N PRO A 402 9.65 71.63 9.82
CA PRO A 402 10.26 71.45 11.13
C PRO A 402 9.23 71.74 12.24
N PRO A 403 9.26 71.00 13.37
CA PRO A 403 8.42 71.31 14.51
C PRO A 403 8.77 72.70 15.03
N SER A 404 7.75 73.52 15.29
CA SER A 404 7.91 74.80 15.99
C SER A 404 8.60 74.60 17.35
N PRO A 405 9.38 75.57 17.83
CA PRO A 405 10.19 75.41 19.03
C PRO A 405 9.32 75.19 20.28
N PRO A 406 9.84 74.48 21.31
CA PRO A 406 9.11 74.24 22.55
C PRO A 406 9.00 75.54 23.36
N ASN A 407 7.78 75.96 23.65
CA ASN A 407 7.54 77.00 24.66
C ASN A 407 7.80 76.40 26.06
N LEU A 408 8.83 76.90 26.74
CA LEU A 408 9.03 76.66 28.17
C LEU A 408 8.01 77.44 29.02
N PRO A 409 7.73 76.96 30.25
CA PRO A 409 6.51 77.27 31.00
C PRO A 409 6.66 78.49 31.93
N ASN A 410 5.52 79.02 32.38
CA ASN A 410 5.43 79.87 33.59
C ASN A 410 4.08 79.63 34.32
N PRO A 411 3.96 79.96 35.63
CA PRO A 411 3.43 79.04 36.64
C PRO A 411 2.16 79.52 37.37
N THR A 412 1.72 78.70 38.34
CA THR A 412 0.77 78.91 39.48
C THR A 412 -0.76 78.78 39.26
N ASP A 413 -1.31 77.60 39.65
CA ASP A 413 -2.20 77.27 40.81
C ASP A 413 -3.30 78.26 41.27
N PRO A 414 -4.36 77.89 42.06
CA PRO A 414 -5.12 76.64 42.25
C PRO A 414 -6.67 76.85 42.09
N SER A 415 -7.46 75.79 41.86
CA SER A 415 -8.77 75.59 42.54
C SER A 415 -9.42 74.24 42.20
N ASN A 416 -9.74 73.52 43.27
CA ASN A 416 -10.50 72.27 43.39
C ASN A 416 -12.02 72.59 43.48
N PRO A 417 -12.96 71.64 43.71
CA PRO A 417 -13.04 70.20 43.38
C PRO A 417 -14.42 69.80 42.77
N SER A 418 -14.54 68.60 42.17
CA SER A 418 -15.75 67.75 42.35
C SER A 418 -15.41 66.27 42.11
N ASN A 419 -15.51 65.49 43.18
CA ASN A 419 -15.47 64.02 43.28
C ASN A 419 -16.85 63.41 42.91
N PRO A 420 -17.10 62.08 42.96
CA PRO A 420 -16.21 60.91 42.92
C PRO A 420 -16.74 59.67 42.10
N ASP A 421 -15.85 58.69 41.95
CA ASP A 421 -16.04 57.21 41.99
C ASP A 421 -16.72 56.43 40.83
N PRO A 422 -16.48 55.09 40.67
CA PRO A 422 -15.49 54.22 41.36
C PRO A 422 -14.70 53.21 40.50
N ASN A 423 -13.51 52.88 41.00
CA ASN A 423 -12.90 51.54 41.13
C ASN A 423 -12.85 50.54 39.95
N VAL A 424 -11.65 50.46 39.38
CA VAL A 424 -10.91 49.24 38.97
C VAL A 424 -10.31 48.58 40.25
N PRO A 425 -9.79 47.32 40.35
CA PRO A 425 -9.71 46.16 39.43
C PRO A 425 -10.21 44.81 40.03
N ASN A 426 -10.33 43.77 39.21
CA ASN A 426 -10.04 42.40 39.64
C ASN A 426 -9.23 41.66 38.58
N SER A 427 -8.11 41.09 39.01
CA SER A 427 -7.22 40.14 38.34
C SER A 427 -6.65 39.25 39.48
N PRO A 428 -6.15 38.01 39.26
CA PRO A 428 -6.25 37.10 38.11
C PRO A 428 -6.80 35.71 38.52
N ASN A 429 -7.32 34.95 37.55
CA ASN A 429 -7.41 33.48 37.68
C ASN A 429 -6.38 32.83 36.74
N SER A 430 -5.58 31.93 37.32
CA SER A 430 -4.51 31.14 36.72
C SER A 430 -4.87 30.46 35.40
N PRO A 431 -3.94 30.40 34.43
CA PRO A 431 -3.95 29.35 33.42
C PRO A 431 -3.36 28.06 34.02
N ALA A 432 -4.10 26.98 33.87
CA ALA A 432 -3.66 25.62 34.18
C ALA A 432 -2.42 25.24 33.35
N TYR A 433 -1.46 24.59 34.02
CA TYR A 433 -0.31 23.93 33.40
C TYR A 433 -0.77 22.89 32.37
N PRO A 434 -0.17 22.84 31.17
CA PRO A 434 -0.27 21.65 30.34
C PRO A 434 0.65 20.56 30.89
N ASN A 435 0.07 19.38 31.09
CA ASN A 435 0.79 18.15 31.44
C ASN A 435 1.94 17.87 30.45
N PRO A 436 3.08 17.32 30.94
CA PRO A 436 4.19 16.93 30.09
C PRO A 436 3.79 15.77 29.15
N PRO A 437 4.34 15.71 27.93
CA PRO A 437 4.06 14.62 27.01
C PRO A 437 4.60 13.31 27.58
N ASN A 438 3.73 12.31 27.49
CA ASN A 438 3.95 10.93 27.86
C ASN A 438 5.17 10.35 27.15
N TYR A 439 5.94 9.55 27.87
CA TYR A 439 7.09 8.80 27.39
C TYR A 439 6.77 8.04 26.10
N SER A 440 7.67 8.14 25.13
CA SER A 440 7.72 7.31 23.94
C SER A 440 7.86 5.84 24.34
N ASP A 441 6.89 5.01 23.93
CA ASP A 441 7.03 3.57 23.87
C ASP A 441 8.31 3.24 23.08
N HIS A 442 9.29 2.65 23.78
CA HIS A 442 10.39 1.98 23.14
C HIS A 442 9.81 0.85 22.29
N ASN A 443 9.70 1.06 20.97
CA ASN A 443 9.52 -0.02 20.03
C ASN A 443 10.88 -0.74 19.88
N PRO A 444 11.04 -1.99 20.38
CA PRO A 444 12.32 -2.71 20.28
C PRO A 444 12.71 -3.06 18.83
N PHE A 445 11.82 -2.81 17.87
CA PHE A 445 12.01 -3.10 16.45
C PHE A 445 12.08 -1.82 15.60
N SER A 446 13.06 -0.95 15.87
CA SER A 446 13.45 0.04 14.87
C SER A 446 14.01 -0.67 13.63
N GLU A 447 13.86 -0.12 12.42
CA GLU A 447 14.45 -0.68 11.19
C GLU A 447 15.96 -0.97 11.35
N ALA A 448 16.66 -0.16 12.14
CA ALA A 448 18.06 -0.36 12.50
C ALA A 448 18.29 -1.65 13.31
N SER A 449 17.37 -1.98 14.24
CA SER A 449 17.42 -3.23 15.01
C SER A 449 17.24 -4.45 14.09
N VAL A 450 16.30 -4.39 13.13
CA VAL A 450 16.05 -5.48 12.18
C VAL A 450 17.27 -5.71 11.27
N MET A 451 17.86 -4.63 10.75
CA MET A 451 19.08 -4.71 9.95
C MET A 451 20.27 -5.26 10.74
N PHE A 452 20.38 -4.93 12.03
CA PHE A 452 21.42 -5.45 12.91
C PHE A 452 21.27 -6.96 13.17
N TYR A 453 20.06 -7.44 13.46
CA TYR A 453 19.79 -8.88 13.61
C TYR A 453 20.03 -9.66 12.31
N PHE A 454 19.67 -9.07 11.16
CA PHE A 454 19.93 -9.67 9.85
C PHE A 454 21.44 -9.78 9.56
N ALA A 455 22.22 -8.76 9.90
CA ALA A 455 23.68 -8.79 9.76
C ALA A 455 24.33 -9.86 10.66
N ILE A 456 23.89 -10.00 11.92
CA ILE A 456 24.36 -11.05 12.84
C ILE A 456 24.02 -12.44 12.29
N TYR A 457 22.80 -12.62 11.77
CA TYR A 457 22.38 -13.88 11.16
C TYR A 457 23.27 -14.25 9.96
N LEU A 458 23.54 -13.29 9.07
CA LEU A 458 24.45 -13.51 7.93
C LEU A 458 25.85 -13.94 8.40
N MET A 459 26.42 -13.23 9.39
CA MET A 459 27.75 -13.58 9.93
C MET A 459 27.79 -14.98 10.53
N MET A 460 26.73 -15.40 11.23
CA MET A 460 26.62 -16.75 11.79
C MET A 460 26.58 -17.81 10.68
N VAL A 461 25.78 -17.60 9.64
CA VAL A 461 25.69 -18.51 8.48
C VAL A 461 27.04 -18.64 7.78
N PHE A 462 27.72 -17.52 7.51
CA PHE A 462 29.06 -17.56 6.91
C PHE A 462 30.10 -18.26 7.80
N SER A 463 30.01 -18.09 9.12
CA SER A 463 30.90 -18.76 10.07
C SER A 463 30.70 -20.28 10.07
N ILE A 464 29.45 -20.75 9.98
CA ILE A 464 29.12 -22.17 9.87
C ILE A 464 29.67 -22.76 8.56
N PHE A 465 29.48 -22.05 7.43
CA PHE A 465 30.03 -22.49 6.14
C PHE A 465 31.57 -22.55 6.15
N ALA A 466 32.24 -21.60 6.78
CA ALA A 466 33.69 -21.59 6.94
C ALA A 466 34.18 -22.78 7.81
N LEU A 467 33.48 -23.08 8.90
CA LEU A 467 33.77 -24.26 9.72
C LEU A 467 33.57 -25.57 8.96
N LEU A 468 32.49 -25.67 8.17
CA LEU A 468 32.20 -26.85 7.37
C LEU A 468 33.26 -27.09 6.30
N THR A 469 33.68 -26.03 5.59
CA THR A 469 34.76 -26.10 4.59
C THR A 469 36.10 -26.47 5.22
N LEU A 470 36.43 -25.92 6.40
CA LEU A 470 37.63 -26.30 7.15
C LEU A 470 37.59 -27.79 7.56
N PHE A 471 36.43 -28.28 8.00
CA PHE A 471 36.24 -29.68 8.37
C PHE A 471 36.43 -30.61 7.17
N VAL A 472 35.79 -30.31 6.04
CA VAL A 472 35.93 -31.08 4.78
C VAL A 472 37.39 -31.08 4.32
N TYR A 473 38.08 -29.94 4.39
CA TYR A 473 39.50 -29.84 4.04
C TYR A 473 40.39 -30.70 4.94
N LYS A 474 40.16 -30.69 6.27
CA LYS A 474 40.88 -31.55 7.22
C LYS A 474 40.60 -33.03 6.98
N LEU A 475 39.36 -33.38 6.65
CA LEU A 475 38.97 -34.75 6.34
C LEU A 475 39.66 -35.24 5.05
N TRP A 476 39.64 -34.41 4.01
CA TRP A 476 40.33 -34.71 2.74
C TRP A 476 41.82 -34.91 2.93
N THR A 477 42.49 -34.00 3.64
CA THR A 477 43.95 -34.10 3.91
C THR A 477 44.31 -35.31 4.77
N HIS A 478 43.45 -35.69 5.73
CA HIS A 478 43.62 -36.91 6.50
C HIS A 478 43.57 -38.16 5.60
N PHE A 479 42.62 -38.23 4.68
CA PHE A 479 42.50 -39.36 3.75
C PHE A 479 43.59 -39.38 2.67
N ALA A 480 44.01 -38.22 2.16
CA ALA A 480 45.12 -38.11 1.22
C ALA A 480 46.43 -38.64 1.84
N ASN A 481 46.75 -38.21 3.07
CA ASN A 481 47.95 -38.65 3.79
C ASN A 481 47.92 -40.14 4.18
N ARG A 482 46.75 -40.76 4.32
CA ARG A 482 46.63 -42.22 4.51
C ARG A 482 46.89 -42.98 3.21
N ARG A 483 46.49 -42.43 2.06
CA ARG A 483 46.69 -43.06 0.75
C ARG A 483 48.17 -43.18 0.40
N ASP A 484 48.97 -42.15 0.72
CA ASP A 484 50.41 -42.14 0.42
C ASP A 484 51.23 -43.09 1.31
N ARG A 485 50.72 -43.49 2.49
CA ARG A 485 51.37 -44.50 3.34
C ARG A 485 51.14 -45.94 2.88
N VAL A 486 50.14 -46.19 2.05
CA VAL A 486 49.85 -47.55 1.52
C VAL A 486 50.72 -47.87 0.29
N TYR A 487 51.36 -46.87 -0.32
CA TYR A 487 52.23 -47.04 -1.49
C TYR A 487 53.75 -47.02 -1.17
N LEU A 488 54.12 -46.99 0.11
CA LEU A 488 55.52 -47.01 0.58
C LEU A 488 55.82 -48.17 1.54
N GLY A 489 54.98 -49.21 1.54
CA GLY A 489 55.17 -50.47 2.28
C GLY A 489 55.50 -51.62 1.36
#